data_AF-A0AAD9LTG7-F1
#
_entry.id   AF-A0AAD9LTG7-F1
#
_cell.length_a   1.000
_cell.length_b   1.000
_cell.length_c   1.000
_cell.angle_alpha   90.00
_cell.angle_beta   90.00
_cell.angle_gamma   90.00
#
_symmetry.space_group_name_H-M   'P 1'
#
loop_
_entity.id
_entity.type
_entity.pdbx_description
1 polymer ?
#
loop_
_entity_poly.entity_id
_entity_poly.type
_entity_poly.pdbx_seq_one_letter_code
_entity_poly.pdbx_strand_id
1 'polypeptide(L)'
;FESFWKTTQGARAQYDAKRESGMGRVGKDITNLAASANDILQNISPILDLVKDFGAPYGGMAIGTICFVMEEQITTTFSNIKDRLPGIKVYQRIYADDHELDRELQTKIVEAYNSFTGFCMEAFEFYTRGGLRRWSQSLQSDTYLDERSALVQKSIVDVRLLCEDLLNKNVDIVKNELRDVKAINIDLQENTDKINLEKISEFLGVIPFPEDNRHIDLSRHQGNVAAEFSRKNHYSGANVEKRMQAVENDAIYQEWLVCSQSRVLVMSGANDNLGAHHCWVSPVALNMVARLRSDKGLADLNICVFYLLGLRDEEDTWDHVISFLIYRLLELNKRALRNEEQCRQLWADLQSYAELRADSAKTKPKDVTEKLERIALRALSMFDAGKTIWIILDRVDRCHVMPGQSRKTNRKGGRSLLRMMVHLAEKSSVTVKVLAVVNRADWHIEDQADELDGNIAGSMVVRTYRQNGERLFGDL
;
A
#
# COMPACT_ATOMS: atom_id res chain seq x y z
N PHE A 1 -17.17 44.30 -47.63
CA PHE A 1 -17.76 43.05 -47.10
C PHE A 1 -19.28 43.14 -47.03
N GLU A 2 -19.86 44.08 -46.29
CA GLU A 2 -21.32 44.18 -46.08
C GLU A 2 -22.13 44.37 -47.37
N SER A 3 -21.65 45.18 -48.31
CA SER A 3 -22.26 45.36 -49.65
C SER A 3 -22.19 44.08 -50.48
N PHE A 4 -21.07 43.36 -50.45
CA PHE A 4 -20.92 42.06 -51.12
C PHE A 4 -21.88 41.03 -50.49
N TRP A 5 -21.93 40.96 -49.16
CA TRP A 5 -22.82 40.06 -48.42
C TRP A 5 -24.30 40.32 -48.70
N LYS A 6 -24.73 41.58 -48.78
CA LYS A 6 -26.09 41.96 -49.18
C LYS A 6 -26.41 41.54 -50.62
N THR A 7 -25.46 41.70 -51.54
CA THR A 7 -25.60 41.24 -52.93
C THR A 7 -25.66 39.72 -53.02
N THR A 8 -24.87 39.01 -52.23
CA THR A 8 -24.89 37.54 -52.16
C THR A 8 -26.17 37.01 -51.53
N GLN A 9 -26.68 37.65 -50.47
CA GLN A 9 -28.00 37.34 -49.90
C GLN A 9 -29.14 37.61 -50.88
N GLY A 10 -29.06 38.69 -51.66
CA GLY A 10 -30.02 39.00 -52.72
C GLY A 10 -29.98 38.01 -53.88
N ALA A 11 -28.79 37.62 -54.33
CA ALA A 11 -28.62 36.60 -55.36
C ALA A 11 -29.07 35.21 -54.89
N ARG A 12 -28.84 34.88 -53.61
CA ARG A 12 -29.37 33.68 -52.94
C ARG A 12 -30.90 33.69 -52.91
N ALA A 13 -31.52 34.79 -52.46
CA ALA A 13 -32.97 34.92 -52.44
C ALA A 13 -33.59 34.79 -53.84
N GLN A 14 -32.92 35.32 -54.88
CA GLN A 14 -33.35 35.16 -56.27
C GLN A 14 -33.12 33.75 -56.83
N TYR A 15 -32.07 33.07 -56.38
CA TYR A 15 -31.76 31.69 -56.76
C TYR A 15 -32.75 30.71 -56.11
N ASP A 16 -33.03 30.89 -54.81
CA ASP A 16 -33.99 30.11 -54.03
C ASP A 16 -35.43 30.33 -54.56
N ALA A 17 -35.82 31.58 -54.87
CA ALA A 17 -37.12 31.90 -55.48
C ALA A 17 -37.29 31.32 -56.89
N LYS A 18 -36.20 31.17 -57.66
CA LYS A 18 -36.24 30.50 -58.98
C LYS A 18 -36.30 28.97 -58.86
N ARG A 19 -35.98 28.40 -57.70
CA ARG A 19 -35.98 26.95 -57.45
C ARG A 19 -37.21 26.45 -56.69
N GLU A 20 -37.96 27.31 -56.01
CA GLU A 20 -39.25 26.99 -55.40
C GLU A 20 -40.32 26.57 -56.44
N SER A 21 -40.15 26.87 -57.72
CA SER A 21 -41.02 26.40 -58.80
C SER A 21 -40.69 24.98 -59.31
N GLY A 22 -39.69 24.30 -58.75
CA GLY A 22 -39.32 22.92 -59.09
C GLY A 22 -39.23 22.00 -57.87
N MET A 23 -40.12 21.01 -57.80
CA MET A 23 -40.20 19.87 -56.84
C MET A 23 -39.01 19.68 -55.85
N GLY A 24 -39.05 20.37 -54.71
CA GLY A 24 -39.47 19.77 -53.42
C GLY A 24 -38.67 18.63 -52.76
N ARG A 25 -37.49 18.21 -53.25
CA ARG A 25 -36.66 17.20 -52.51
C ARG A 25 -35.21 17.61 -52.24
N VAL A 26 -34.64 18.51 -53.03
CA VAL A 26 -33.23 18.96 -52.89
C VAL A 26 -33.07 20.08 -51.84
N GLY A 27 -34.16 20.75 -51.46
CA GLY A 27 -34.13 21.89 -50.54
C GLY A 27 -33.67 21.55 -49.12
N LYS A 28 -33.95 20.33 -48.63
CA LYS A 28 -33.58 19.88 -47.28
C LYS A 28 -32.09 19.54 -47.18
N ASP A 29 -31.51 18.98 -48.25
CA ASP A 29 -30.09 18.66 -48.31
C ASP A 29 -29.25 19.93 -48.46
N ILE A 30 -29.72 20.91 -49.21
CA ILE A 30 -29.04 22.22 -49.36
C ILE A 30 -29.11 23.03 -48.06
N THR A 31 -30.23 23.00 -47.31
CA THR A 31 -30.31 23.69 -46.01
C THR A 31 -29.42 23.03 -44.96
N ASN A 32 -29.35 21.70 -44.92
CA ASN A 32 -28.42 20.97 -44.07
C ASN A 32 -26.95 21.25 -44.44
N LEU A 33 -26.64 21.32 -45.73
CA LEU A 33 -25.31 21.59 -46.25
C LEU A 33 -24.89 23.05 -46.02
N ALA A 34 -25.80 24.01 -46.13
CA ALA A 34 -25.56 25.41 -45.76
C ALA A 34 -25.40 25.60 -44.24
N ALA A 35 -26.14 24.84 -43.42
CA ALA A 35 -25.96 24.82 -41.98
C ALA A 35 -24.59 24.22 -41.61
N SER A 36 -24.20 23.11 -42.24
CA SER A 36 -22.87 22.51 -42.09
C SER A 36 -21.75 23.43 -42.55
N ALA A 37 -21.89 24.11 -43.70
CA ALA A 37 -20.91 25.08 -44.19
C ALA A 37 -20.78 26.30 -43.27
N ASN A 38 -21.89 26.82 -42.75
CA ASN A 38 -21.88 27.92 -41.79
C ASN A 38 -21.21 27.51 -40.47
N ASP A 39 -21.48 26.29 -39.99
CA ASP A 39 -20.85 25.75 -38.78
C ASP A 39 -19.35 25.44 -38.99
N ILE A 40 -18.96 24.92 -40.15
CA ILE A 40 -17.55 24.78 -40.57
C ILE A 40 -16.87 26.15 -40.58
N LEU A 41 -17.50 27.17 -41.18
CA LEU A 41 -16.97 28.53 -41.24
C LEU A 41 -16.84 29.17 -39.86
N GLN A 42 -17.77 28.93 -38.93
CA GLN A 42 -17.65 29.42 -37.56
C GLN A 42 -16.50 28.74 -36.80
N ASN A 43 -16.29 27.44 -37.01
CA ASN A 43 -15.20 26.70 -36.38
C ASN A 43 -13.82 27.03 -36.97
N ILE A 44 -13.78 27.36 -38.27
CA ILE A 44 -12.59 27.86 -38.98
C ILE A 44 -12.41 29.39 -38.79
N SER A 45 -13.40 30.13 -38.27
CA SER A 45 -13.34 31.60 -38.11
C SER A 45 -12.07 32.09 -37.43
N PRO A 46 -11.60 31.50 -36.31
CA PRO A 46 -10.37 31.96 -35.67
C PRO A 46 -9.11 31.75 -36.52
N ILE A 47 -9.15 30.80 -37.47
CA ILE A 47 -8.08 30.51 -38.44
C ILE A 47 -8.19 31.45 -39.64
N LEU A 48 -9.40 31.72 -40.10
CA LEU A 48 -9.69 32.72 -41.12
C LEU A 48 -9.34 34.13 -40.65
N ASP A 49 -9.49 34.43 -39.36
CA ASP A 49 -9.08 35.68 -38.74
C ASP A 49 -7.54 35.82 -38.75
N LEU A 50 -6.82 34.71 -38.51
CA LEU A 50 -5.35 34.66 -38.62
C LEU A 50 -4.88 34.85 -40.07
N VAL A 51 -5.55 34.25 -41.05
CA VAL A 51 -5.27 34.43 -42.49
C VAL A 51 -5.70 35.81 -42.99
N LYS A 52 -6.74 36.42 -42.41
CA LYS A 52 -7.18 37.79 -42.70
C LYS A 52 -6.07 38.81 -42.45
N ASP A 53 -5.30 38.58 -41.39
CA ASP A 53 -4.19 39.46 -40.99
C ASP A 53 -2.96 39.29 -41.92
N PHE A 54 -2.80 38.14 -42.59
CA PHE A 54 -1.70 37.89 -43.54
C PHE A 54 -2.08 38.08 -45.02
N GLY A 55 -3.38 38.11 -45.37
CA GLY A 55 -3.86 37.88 -46.74
C GLY A 55 -4.96 38.83 -47.24
N ALA A 56 -5.02 40.08 -46.77
CA ALA A 56 -5.85 41.10 -47.42
C ALA A 56 -5.31 41.37 -48.84
N PRO A 57 -6.12 41.31 -49.92
CA PRO A 57 -7.58 41.43 -49.98
C PRO A 57 -8.38 40.12 -50.23
N TYR A 58 -7.79 38.93 -50.16
CA TYR A 58 -8.38 37.70 -50.71
C TYR A 58 -9.27 36.89 -49.74
N GLY A 59 -9.18 37.14 -48.43
CA GLY A 59 -9.90 36.34 -47.42
C GLY A 59 -11.42 36.32 -47.56
N GLY A 60 -12.04 37.41 -48.02
CA GLY A 60 -13.50 37.47 -48.23
C GLY A 60 -14.01 36.68 -49.42
N MET A 61 -13.16 36.42 -50.42
CA MET A 61 -13.52 35.73 -51.67
C MET A 61 -13.43 34.20 -51.53
N ALA A 62 -12.48 33.72 -50.73
CA ALA A 62 -12.34 32.30 -50.38
C ALA A 62 -13.58 31.78 -49.62
N ILE A 63 -14.08 32.55 -48.64
CA ILE A 63 -15.27 32.21 -47.85
C ILE A 63 -16.52 32.07 -48.73
N GLY A 64 -16.73 33.01 -49.66
CA GLY A 64 -17.89 33.00 -50.56
C GLY A 64 -17.90 31.82 -51.53
N THR A 65 -16.72 31.26 -51.83
CA THR A 65 -16.58 30.22 -52.87
C THR A 65 -16.62 28.82 -52.27
N ILE A 66 -16.13 28.62 -51.04
CA ILE A 66 -16.35 27.38 -50.28
C ILE A 66 -17.87 27.11 -50.12
N CYS A 67 -18.69 28.16 -49.93
CA CYS A 67 -20.14 28.03 -49.84
C CYS A 67 -20.85 27.68 -51.17
N PHE A 68 -20.23 27.93 -52.32
CA PHE A 68 -20.86 27.74 -53.64
C PHE A 68 -20.49 26.40 -54.29
N VAL A 69 -19.49 25.71 -53.74
CA VAL A 69 -18.75 24.59 -54.35
C VAL A 69 -18.99 23.27 -53.61
N MET A 70 -20.00 23.18 -52.76
CA MET A 70 -20.25 21.98 -51.98
C MET A 70 -21.01 20.92 -52.79
N GLU A 71 -20.27 20.16 -53.60
CA GLU A 71 -20.60 18.78 -53.95
C GLU A 71 -20.48 17.87 -52.72
N GLU A 72 -21.25 16.79 -52.69
CA GLU A 72 -21.36 15.84 -51.57
C GLU A 72 -20.00 15.33 -51.09
N GLN A 73 -19.06 15.07 -52.02
CA GLN A 73 -17.68 14.66 -51.72
C GLN A 73 -16.91 15.73 -50.90
N ILE A 74 -17.03 17.00 -51.27
CA ILE A 74 -16.36 18.10 -50.55
C ILE A 74 -16.99 18.26 -49.17
N THR A 75 -18.32 18.17 -49.06
CA THR A 75 -19.02 18.20 -47.77
C THR A 75 -18.58 17.05 -46.86
N THR A 76 -18.43 15.82 -47.39
CA THR A 76 -17.90 14.69 -46.61
C THR A 76 -16.46 14.90 -46.18
N THR A 77 -15.59 15.40 -47.06
CA THR A 77 -14.18 15.69 -46.72
C THR A 77 -14.09 16.79 -45.67
N PHE A 78 -14.87 17.88 -45.81
CA PHE A 78 -14.93 18.94 -44.81
C PHE A 78 -15.51 18.48 -43.48
N SER A 79 -16.52 17.60 -43.47
CA SER A 79 -17.06 17.03 -42.22
C SER A 79 -16.01 16.15 -41.52
N ASN A 80 -15.29 15.31 -42.28
CA ASN A 80 -14.20 14.49 -41.75
C ASN A 80 -13.05 15.34 -41.19
N ILE A 81 -12.76 16.50 -41.78
CA ILE A 81 -11.76 17.45 -41.30
C ILE A 81 -12.27 18.21 -40.08
N LYS A 82 -13.54 18.62 -40.08
CA LYS A 82 -14.21 19.31 -38.98
C LYS A 82 -14.22 18.48 -37.71
N ASP A 83 -14.54 17.19 -37.79
CA ASP A 83 -14.53 16.31 -36.61
C ASP A 83 -13.11 16.12 -36.02
N ARG A 84 -12.07 16.49 -36.78
CA ARG A 84 -10.66 16.32 -36.40
C ARG A 84 -9.96 17.62 -35.98
N LEU A 85 -10.51 18.79 -36.31
CA LEU A 85 -9.94 20.13 -36.00
C LEU A 85 -10.03 20.57 -34.52
N PRO A 86 -11.10 20.27 -33.74
CA PRO A 86 -11.21 20.68 -32.33
C PRO A 86 -10.07 20.17 -31.45
N GLY A 87 -9.50 19.01 -31.78
CA GLY A 87 -8.34 18.45 -31.08
C GLY A 87 -7.09 19.31 -31.20
N ILE A 88 -6.85 19.92 -32.37
CA ILE A 88 -5.60 20.64 -32.68
C ILE A 88 -5.38 21.87 -31.79
N LYS A 89 -6.45 22.60 -31.43
CA LYS A 89 -6.37 23.74 -30.49
C LYS A 89 -6.04 23.31 -29.06
N VAL A 90 -6.49 22.12 -28.66
CA VAL A 90 -6.17 21.55 -27.36
C VAL A 90 -4.70 21.12 -27.35
N TYR A 91 -4.20 20.52 -28.43
CA TYR A 91 -2.81 20.10 -28.55
C TYR A 91 -1.82 21.27 -28.55
N GLN A 92 -2.13 22.40 -29.19
CA GLN A 92 -1.29 23.61 -29.12
C GLN A 92 -1.12 24.17 -27.70
N ARG A 93 -2.10 23.95 -26.80
CA ARG A 93 -2.00 24.38 -25.40
C ARG A 93 -1.25 23.40 -24.51
N ILE A 94 -1.29 22.11 -24.83
CA ILE A 94 -0.67 21.06 -24.01
C ILE A 94 0.83 20.94 -24.31
N TYR A 95 1.26 21.26 -25.54
CA TYR A 95 2.63 21.02 -26.04
C TYR A 95 3.35 22.32 -26.42
N ALA A 96 3.28 23.33 -25.55
CA ALA A 96 3.98 24.61 -25.74
C ALA A 96 5.44 24.59 -25.25
N ASP A 97 5.93 23.45 -24.76
CA ASP A 97 7.28 23.29 -24.26
C ASP A 97 8.30 23.09 -25.40
N ASP A 98 9.57 23.41 -25.14
CA ASP A 98 10.63 23.43 -26.15
C ASP A 98 11.20 22.02 -26.45
N HIS A 99 10.36 20.99 -26.43
CA HIS A 99 10.76 19.61 -26.68
C HIS A 99 10.75 19.30 -28.19
N GLU A 100 11.72 18.51 -28.66
CA GLU A 100 11.88 18.11 -30.07
C GLU A 100 10.61 17.52 -30.71
N LEU A 101 9.85 16.68 -29.99
CA LEU A 101 8.60 16.09 -30.46
C LEU A 101 7.45 17.12 -30.54
N ASP A 102 7.48 18.17 -29.71
CA ASP A 102 6.49 19.24 -29.75
C ASP A 102 6.72 20.12 -30.99
N ARG A 103 7.99 20.36 -31.35
CA ARG A 103 8.37 21.01 -32.62
C ARG A 103 7.99 20.17 -33.83
N GLU A 104 8.14 18.84 -33.73
CA GLU A 104 7.69 17.92 -34.79
C GLU A 104 6.16 17.94 -34.95
N LEU A 105 5.41 17.94 -33.83
CA LEU A 105 3.96 18.06 -33.85
C LEU A 105 3.50 19.39 -34.46
N GLN A 106 4.14 20.49 -34.08
CA GLN A 106 3.86 21.80 -34.68
C GLN A 106 4.12 21.79 -36.19
N THR A 107 5.20 21.14 -36.63
CA THR A 107 5.53 21.01 -38.06
C THR A 107 4.47 20.19 -38.80
N LYS A 108 4.04 19.05 -38.25
CA LYS A 108 2.97 18.23 -38.82
C LYS A 108 1.63 18.95 -38.88
N ILE A 109 1.31 19.75 -37.86
CA ILE A 109 0.12 20.60 -37.84
C ILE A 109 0.20 21.64 -38.98
N VAL A 110 1.34 22.30 -39.16
CA VAL A 110 1.54 23.27 -40.25
C VAL A 110 1.46 22.58 -41.62
N GLU A 111 2.04 21.39 -41.79
CA GLU A 111 1.93 20.58 -43.01
C GLU A 111 0.48 20.22 -43.34
N ALA A 112 -0.32 19.81 -42.33
CA ALA A 112 -1.74 19.53 -42.50
C ALA A 112 -2.53 20.79 -42.92
N TYR A 113 -2.23 21.95 -42.34
CA TYR A 113 -2.83 23.22 -42.73
C TYR A 113 -2.46 23.67 -44.14
N ASN A 114 -1.19 23.54 -44.52
CA ASN A 114 -0.73 23.87 -45.87
C ASN A 114 -1.40 22.96 -46.91
N SER A 115 -1.51 21.65 -46.60
CA SER A 115 -2.20 20.68 -47.47
C SER A 115 -3.68 21.04 -47.64
N PHE A 116 -4.36 21.39 -46.55
CA PHE A 116 -5.78 21.77 -46.56
C PHE A 116 -6.03 23.07 -47.33
N THR A 117 -5.18 24.07 -47.12
CA THR A 117 -5.25 25.36 -47.83
C THR A 117 -5.02 25.16 -49.32
N GLY A 118 -4.03 24.34 -49.70
CA GLY A 118 -3.77 23.96 -51.09
C GLY A 118 -4.98 23.28 -51.72
N PHE A 119 -5.58 22.30 -51.03
CA PHE A 119 -6.83 21.67 -51.49
C PHE A 119 -7.96 22.68 -51.70
N CYS A 120 -8.15 23.64 -50.78
CA CYS A 120 -9.19 24.65 -50.91
C CYS A 120 -8.95 25.60 -52.08
N MET A 121 -7.70 26.01 -52.33
CA MET A 121 -7.31 26.83 -53.48
C MET A 121 -7.54 26.10 -54.80
N GLU A 122 -7.18 24.82 -54.86
CA GLU A 122 -7.33 24.02 -56.08
C GLU A 122 -8.79 23.65 -56.36
N ALA A 123 -9.57 23.34 -55.33
CA ALA A 123 -11.02 23.23 -55.44
C ALA A 123 -11.58 24.56 -55.98
N PHE A 124 -11.25 25.70 -55.38
CA PHE A 124 -11.69 27.02 -55.86
C PHE A 124 -11.38 27.23 -57.35
N GLU A 125 -10.15 26.94 -57.78
CA GLU A 125 -9.75 27.05 -59.19
C GLU A 125 -10.55 26.13 -60.12
N PHE A 126 -10.78 24.88 -59.70
CA PHE A 126 -11.55 23.91 -60.47
C PHE A 126 -12.97 24.42 -60.74
N TYR A 127 -13.65 24.97 -59.73
CA TYR A 127 -15.03 25.42 -59.85
C TYR A 127 -15.20 26.82 -60.47
N THR A 128 -14.16 27.67 -60.42
CA THR A 128 -14.19 29.00 -61.05
C THR A 128 -13.89 28.96 -62.56
N ARG A 129 -13.35 27.86 -63.10
CA ARG A 129 -13.16 27.66 -64.55
C ARG A 129 -14.51 27.57 -65.30
N GLY A 130 -14.56 28.02 -66.56
CA GLY A 130 -15.79 28.06 -67.37
C GLY A 130 -16.45 26.67 -67.58
N GLY A 131 -17.79 26.62 -67.62
CA GLY A 131 -18.58 25.38 -67.54
C GLY A 131 -18.26 24.30 -68.59
N LEU A 132 -17.91 24.68 -69.82
CA LEU A 132 -17.50 23.74 -70.88
C LEU A 132 -16.13 23.09 -70.63
N ARG A 133 -15.21 23.80 -69.97
CA ARG A 133 -13.88 23.30 -69.61
C ARG A 133 -13.94 22.40 -68.37
N ARG A 134 -14.86 22.69 -67.44
CA ARG A 134 -15.19 21.83 -66.30
C ARG A 134 -15.72 20.47 -66.76
N TRP A 135 -16.63 20.46 -67.72
CA TRP A 135 -17.22 19.21 -68.21
C TRP A 135 -16.23 18.30 -68.94
N SER A 136 -15.27 18.87 -69.69
CA SER A 136 -14.21 18.07 -70.30
C SER A 136 -13.13 17.64 -69.31
N GLN A 137 -12.88 18.41 -68.25
CA GLN A 137 -11.95 18.03 -67.19
C GLN A 137 -12.55 16.98 -66.26
N SER A 138 -13.84 17.05 -65.89
CA SER A 138 -14.48 16.03 -65.05
C SER A 138 -14.48 14.62 -65.67
N LEU A 139 -14.41 14.51 -67.01
CA LEU A 139 -14.24 13.22 -67.70
C LEU A 139 -12.80 12.67 -67.69
N GLN A 140 -11.80 13.47 -67.30
CA GLN A 140 -10.38 13.10 -67.24
C GLN A 140 -9.72 13.30 -65.87
N SER A 141 -10.34 14.00 -64.92
CA SER A 141 -9.64 14.60 -63.76
C SER A 141 -10.18 14.26 -62.37
N ASP A 142 -11.08 13.28 -62.21
CA ASP A 142 -11.52 12.84 -60.86
C ASP A 142 -10.33 12.45 -59.97
N THR A 143 -9.23 12.00 -60.56
CA THR A 143 -8.01 11.60 -59.84
C THR A 143 -7.29 12.74 -59.11
N TYR A 144 -7.36 13.99 -59.58
CA TYR A 144 -6.51 15.07 -59.03
C TYR A 144 -7.04 15.62 -57.70
N LEU A 145 -8.35 15.91 -57.62
CA LEU A 145 -8.96 16.37 -56.38
C LEU A 145 -9.01 15.25 -55.34
N ASP A 146 -9.18 13.99 -55.77
CA ASP A 146 -9.09 12.83 -54.91
C ASP A 146 -7.67 12.62 -54.35
N GLU A 147 -6.63 12.79 -55.17
CA GLU A 147 -5.23 12.71 -54.72
C GLU A 147 -4.91 13.79 -53.67
N ARG A 148 -5.41 15.00 -53.87
CA ARG A 148 -5.26 16.11 -52.91
C ARG A 148 -6.08 15.92 -51.64
N SER A 149 -7.29 15.38 -51.76
CA SER A 149 -8.11 14.98 -50.62
C SER A 149 -7.40 13.89 -49.79
N ALA A 150 -6.81 12.89 -50.46
CA ALA A 150 -6.02 11.83 -49.82
C ALA A 150 -4.78 12.39 -49.11
N LEU A 151 -4.09 13.37 -49.70
CA LEU A 151 -2.97 14.06 -49.06
C LEU A 151 -3.40 14.80 -47.78
N VAL A 152 -4.53 15.53 -47.81
CA VAL A 152 -5.08 16.20 -46.61
C VAL A 152 -5.45 15.19 -45.54
N GLN A 153 -6.13 14.10 -45.92
CA GLN A 153 -6.48 13.04 -44.97
C GLN A 153 -5.23 12.40 -44.35
N LYS A 154 -4.19 12.14 -45.15
CA LYS A 154 -2.92 11.59 -44.67
C LYS A 154 -2.25 12.54 -43.67
N SER A 155 -2.09 13.82 -44.00
CA SER A 155 -1.46 14.79 -43.10
C SER A 155 -2.21 14.93 -41.77
N ILE A 156 -3.54 14.83 -41.77
CA ILE A 156 -4.34 14.84 -40.54
C ILE A 156 -4.17 13.55 -39.73
N VAL A 157 -4.07 12.39 -40.39
CA VAL A 157 -3.78 11.12 -39.71
C VAL A 157 -2.38 11.13 -39.09
N ASP A 158 -1.39 11.69 -39.78
CA ASP A 158 -0.02 11.80 -39.28
C ASP A 158 0.05 12.68 -38.01
N VAL A 159 -0.66 13.82 -37.99
CA VAL A 159 -0.81 14.66 -36.79
C VAL A 159 -1.42 13.87 -35.63
N ARG A 160 -2.43 13.05 -35.91
CA ARG A 160 -3.09 12.24 -34.88
C ARG A 160 -2.15 11.17 -34.31
N LEU A 161 -1.43 10.44 -35.16
CA LEU A 161 -0.49 9.41 -34.73
C LEU A 161 0.58 10.02 -33.83
N LEU A 162 1.13 11.17 -34.22
CA LEU A 162 2.13 11.87 -33.42
C LEU A 162 1.57 12.38 -32.08
N CYS A 163 0.32 12.84 -32.05
CA CYS A 163 -0.38 13.16 -30.79
C CYS A 163 -0.56 11.93 -29.90
N GLU A 164 -0.91 10.77 -30.47
CA GLU A 164 -1.03 9.51 -29.73
C GLU A 164 0.32 9.09 -29.15
N ASP A 165 1.41 9.23 -29.90
CA ASP A 165 2.78 8.97 -29.42
C ASP A 165 3.21 9.92 -28.29
N LEU A 166 2.93 11.22 -28.44
CA LEU A 166 3.20 12.22 -27.41
C LEU A 166 2.35 12.00 -26.15
N LEU A 167 1.09 11.59 -26.31
CA LEU A 167 0.23 11.24 -25.18
C LEU A 167 0.78 10.00 -24.45
N ASN A 168 1.16 8.96 -25.19
CA ASN A 168 1.77 7.76 -24.61
C ASN A 168 3.06 8.10 -23.85
N LYS A 169 3.92 8.95 -24.42
CA LYS A 169 5.12 9.43 -23.74
C LYS A 169 4.81 10.18 -22.44
N ASN A 170 3.84 11.11 -22.47
CA ASN A 170 3.45 11.85 -21.27
C ASN A 170 2.83 10.94 -20.20
N VAL A 171 2.01 9.96 -20.60
CA VAL A 171 1.47 8.95 -19.70
C VAL A 171 2.60 8.14 -19.06
N ASP A 172 3.62 7.77 -19.82
CA ASP A 172 4.79 7.04 -19.30
C ASP A 172 5.62 7.89 -18.34
N ILE A 173 5.83 9.19 -18.62
CA ILE A 173 6.51 10.13 -17.72
C ILE A 173 5.74 10.22 -16.40
N VAL A 174 4.43 10.52 -16.45
CA VAL A 174 3.58 10.64 -15.26
C VAL A 174 3.56 9.33 -14.46
N LYS A 175 3.53 8.18 -15.14
CA LYS A 175 3.58 6.86 -14.50
C LYS A 175 4.91 6.61 -13.79
N ASN A 176 6.02 7.06 -14.37
CA ASN A 176 7.34 6.95 -13.75
C ASN A 176 7.47 7.90 -12.55
N GLU A 177 7.05 9.16 -12.69
CA GLU A 177 7.03 10.10 -11.56
C GLU A 177 6.13 9.60 -10.42
N LEU A 178 4.98 9.01 -10.73
CA LEU A 178 4.10 8.42 -9.72
C LEU A 178 4.75 7.22 -9.01
N ARG A 179 5.56 6.42 -9.72
CA ARG A 179 6.35 5.34 -9.10
C ARG A 179 7.42 5.91 -8.17
N ASP A 180 8.11 6.96 -8.58
CA ASP A 180 9.17 7.60 -7.79
C ASP A 180 8.59 8.25 -6.53
N VAL A 181 7.49 9.01 -6.66
CA VAL A 181 6.77 9.59 -5.51
C VAL A 181 6.28 8.48 -4.57
N LYS A 182 5.80 7.35 -5.09
CA LYS A 182 5.38 6.22 -4.26
C LYS A 182 6.58 5.60 -3.53
N ALA A 183 7.73 5.46 -4.18
CA ALA A 183 8.95 4.96 -3.56
C ALA A 183 9.44 5.89 -2.44
N ILE A 184 9.47 7.20 -2.69
CA ILE A 184 9.85 8.22 -1.69
C ILE A 184 8.87 8.18 -0.49
N ASN A 185 7.58 8.03 -0.73
CA ASN A 185 6.59 7.98 0.35
C ASN A 185 6.77 6.71 1.22
N ILE A 186 7.09 5.56 0.62
CA ILE A 186 7.41 4.34 1.38
C ILE A 186 8.65 4.58 2.25
N ASP A 187 9.73 5.13 1.68
CA ASP A 187 10.98 5.41 2.42
C ASP A 187 10.75 6.40 3.57
N LEU A 188 10.02 7.49 3.35
CA LEU A 188 9.66 8.46 4.39
C LEU A 188 8.82 7.83 5.51
N GLN A 189 7.91 6.92 5.16
CA GLN A 189 7.11 6.19 6.14
C GLN A 189 7.97 5.25 6.98
N GLU A 190 8.89 4.50 6.35
CA GLU A 190 9.81 3.61 7.06
C GLU A 190 10.75 4.37 8.00
N ASN A 191 11.25 5.53 7.56
CA ASN A 191 12.07 6.41 8.39
C ASN A 191 11.28 6.98 9.57
N THR A 192 10.02 7.37 9.35
CA THR A 192 9.14 7.86 10.42
C THR A 192 8.83 6.76 11.44
N ASP A 193 8.53 5.55 10.99
CA ASP A 193 8.29 4.40 11.86
C ASP A 193 9.53 4.08 12.71
N LYS A 194 10.73 4.16 12.12
CA LYS A 194 12.00 3.95 12.82
C LYS A 194 12.21 5.00 13.93
N ILE A 195 12.04 6.29 13.62
CA ILE A 195 12.18 7.38 14.59
C ILE A 195 11.17 7.22 15.75
N ASN A 196 9.94 6.82 15.44
CA ASN A 196 8.92 6.57 16.46
C ASN A 196 9.29 5.40 17.36
N LEU A 197 9.78 4.29 16.80
CA LEU A 197 10.24 3.14 17.59
C LEU A 197 11.45 3.49 18.46
N GLU A 198 12.40 4.29 17.97
CA GLU A 198 13.54 4.77 18.75
C GLU A 198 13.08 5.56 19.99
N LYS A 199 12.16 6.51 19.81
CA LYS A 199 11.56 7.26 20.93
C LYS A 199 10.79 6.36 21.90
N ILE A 200 10.02 5.39 21.41
CA ILE A 200 9.31 4.41 22.26
C ILE A 200 10.32 3.60 23.08
N SER A 201 11.42 3.17 22.47
CA SER A 201 12.47 2.42 23.15
C SER A 201 13.13 3.23 24.27
N GLU A 202 13.31 4.54 24.06
CA GLU A 202 13.83 5.47 25.06
C GLU A 202 12.86 5.59 26.25
N PHE A 203 11.57 5.82 26.00
CA PHE A 203 10.56 5.92 27.08
C PHE A 203 10.42 4.63 27.88
N LEU A 204 10.49 3.48 27.21
CA LEU A 204 10.44 2.16 27.86
C LEU A 204 11.78 1.79 28.51
N GLY A 205 12.87 2.52 28.20
CA GLY A 205 14.25 2.20 28.56
C GLY A 205 14.62 0.78 28.18
N VAL A 206 14.29 0.40 26.95
CA VAL A 206 14.64 -0.88 26.34
C VAL A 206 15.69 -0.61 25.27
N ILE A 207 16.79 -1.36 25.29
CA ILE A 207 17.80 -1.26 24.24
C ILE A 207 17.28 -2.03 23.01
N PRO A 208 17.15 -1.37 21.84
CA PRO A 208 16.74 -2.05 20.62
C PRO A 208 17.75 -3.15 20.29
N PHE A 209 17.30 -4.40 20.34
CA PHE A 209 18.17 -5.51 20.00
C PHE A 209 18.01 -5.85 18.51
N PRO A 210 19.09 -5.77 17.69
CA PRO A 210 19.03 -6.06 16.26
C PRO A 210 18.41 -7.43 15.97
N GLU A 211 17.60 -7.55 14.91
CA GLU A 211 16.97 -8.83 14.54
C GLU A 211 18.00 -9.93 14.26
N ASP A 212 19.12 -9.59 13.61
CA ASP A 212 20.17 -10.52 13.21
C ASP A 212 20.79 -11.28 14.39
N ASN A 213 20.98 -10.59 15.52
CA ASN A 213 21.55 -11.20 16.71
C ASN A 213 20.56 -12.17 17.39
N ARG A 214 19.24 -12.00 17.19
CA ARG A 214 18.23 -12.85 17.85
C ARG A 214 18.25 -14.26 17.34
N HIS A 215 18.43 -14.44 16.04
CA HIS A 215 18.52 -15.77 15.44
C HIS A 215 19.77 -16.51 15.93
N ILE A 216 20.87 -15.78 16.09
CA ILE A 216 22.12 -16.31 16.64
C ILE A 216 21.93 -16.73 18.10
N ASP A 217 21.32 -15.88 18.93
CA ASP A 217 21.08 -16.17 20.35
C ASP A 217 20.11 -17.33 20.55
N LEU A 218 19.02 -17.38 19.77
CA LEU A 218 18.08 -18.49 19.76
C LEU A 218 18.77 -19.80 19.36
N SER A 219 19.57 -19.79 18.30
CA SER A 219 20.30 -20.98 17.82
C SER A 219 21.35 -21.43 18.84
N ARG A 220 22.03 -20.46 19.48
CA ARG A 220 23.01 -20.72 20.54
C ARG A 220 22.33 -21.34 21.76
N HIS A 221 21.23 -20.77 22.22
CA HIS A 221 20.45 -21.31 23.33
C HIS A 221 19.93 -22.71 23.00
N GLN A 222 19.37 -22.92 21.81
CA GLN A 222 18.94 -24.24 21.34
C GLN A 222 20.09 -25.26 21.37
N GLY A 223 21.28 -24.87 20.90
CA GLY A 223 22.48 -25.70 20.95
C GLY A 223 22.92 -26.01 22.39
N ASN A 224 22.88 -25.03 23.29
CA ASN A 224 23.25 -25.20 24.70
C ASN A 224 22.29 -26.13 25.44
N VAL A 225 20.98 -25.93 25.26
CA VAL A 225 19.95 -26.82 25.84
C VAL A 225 20.11 -28.24 25.29
N ALA A 226 20.29 -28.39 23.97
CA ALA A 226 20.49 -29.69 23.36
C ALA A 226 21.76 -30.39 23.86
N ALA A 227 22.86 -29.65 24.05
CA ALA A 227 24.10 -30.18 24.58
C ALA A 227 23.95 -30.63 26.04
N GLU A 228 23.32 -29.81 26.88
CA GLU A 228 23.10 -30.11 28.30
C GLU A 228 22.25 -31.36 28.51
N PHE A 229 21.18 -31.53 27.72
CA PHE A 229 20.27 -32.68 27.80
C PHE A 229 20.55 -33.78 26.77
N SER A 230 21.73 -33.76 26.13
CA SER A 230 22.14 -34.77 25.17
C SER A 230 22.38 -36.13 25.82
N ARG A 231 22.24 -37.20 25.03
CA ARG A 231 22.35 -38.61 25.47
C ARG A 231 23.64 -38.95 26.22
N LYS A 232 24.72 -38.19 26.00
CA LYS A 232 26.03 -38.39 26.63
C LYS A 232 26.08 -37.84 28.07
N ASN A 233 25.16 -36.95 28.45
CA ASN A 233 25.17 -36.19 29.71
C ASN A 233 24.13 -36.67 30.77
N HIS A 234 23.59 -37.91 30.66
CA HIS A 234 23.06 -38.77 31.75
C HIS A 234 21.55 -39.20 31.81
N TYR A 235 21.37 -40.34 32.53
CA TYR A 235 20.26 -40.95 33.30
C TYR A 235 18.88 -41.26 32.68
N SER A 236 18.37 -40.52 31.69
CA SER A 236 17.08 -40.86 31.07
C SER A 236 17.29 -41.61 29.75
N GLY A 237 16.86 -42.86 29.65
CA GLY A 237 17.00 -43.67 28.42
C GLY A 237 16.25 -43.14 27.18
N ALA A 238 15.40 -42.13 27.33
CA ALA A 238 14.59 -41.53 26.27
C ALA A 238 15.35 -40.46 25.46
N ASN A 239 15.14 -40.47 24.14
CA ASN A 239 15.67 -39.44 23.24
C ASN A 239 14.97 -38.08 23.47
N VAL A 240 15.63 -36.95 23.20
CA VAL A 240 15.07 -35.59 23.37
C VAL A 240 13.75 -35.44 22.60
N GLU A 241 13.70 -35.91 21.35
CA GLU A 241 12.52 -35.84 20.50
C GLU A 241 11.33 -36.61 21.09
N LYS A 242 11.57 -37.78 21.70
CA LYS A 242 10.49 -38.56 22.34
C LYS A 242 9.90 -37.81 23.54
N ARG A 243 10.73 -37.11 24.30
CA ARG A 243 10.30 -36.31 25.46
C ARG A 243 9.52 -35.08 25.01
N MET A 244 9.98 -34.41 23.95
CA MET A 244 9.24 -33.30 23.33
C MET A 244 7.88 -33.76 22.80
N GLN A 245 7.83 -34.89 22.08
CA GLN A 245 6.58 -35.48 21.60
C GLN A 245 5.62 -35.81 22.75
N ALA A 246 6.11 -36.24 23.91
CA ALA A 246 5.25 -36.49 25.07
C ALA A 246 4.58 -35.19 25.57
N VAL A 247 5.30 -34.08 25.60
CA VAL A 247 4.74 -32.76 25.96
C VAL A 247 3.81 -32.25 24.87
N GLU A 248 4.19 -32.37 23.60
CA GLU A 248 3.37 -31.93 22.48
C GLU A 248 2.09 -32.76 22.36
N ASN A 249 2.11 -34.06 22.66
CA ASN A 249 0.90 -34.90 22.66
C ASN A 249 0.06 -34.77 23.94
N ASP A 250 0.47 -33.92 24.88
CA ASP A 250 -0.28 -33.66 26.10
C ASP A 250 -1.64 -33.01 25.76
N ALA A 251 -2.73 -33.58 26.28
CA ALA A 251 -4.08 -33.12 25.98
C ALA A 251 -4.29 -31.64 26.35
N ILE A 252 -3.70 -31.15 27.43
CA ILE A 252 -3.83 -29.75 27.84
C ILE A 252 -3.00 -28.84 26.95
N TYR A 253 -1.80 -29.28 26.56
CA TYR A 253 -1.00 -28.54 25.60
C TYR A 253 -1.76 -28.38 24.27
N GLN A 254 -2.37 -29.46 23.77
CA GLN A 254 -3.16 -29.45 22.55
C GLN A 254 -4.44 -28.63 22.68
N GLU A 255 -5.16 -28.72 23.80
CA GLU A 255 -6.33 -27.90 24.07
C GLU A 255 -5.95 -26.41 24.07
N TRP A 256 -4.93 -26.02 24.82
CA TRP A 256 -4.44 -24.64 24.85
C TRP A 256 -4.01 -24.16 23.46
N LEU A 257 -3.34 -25.02 22.69
CA LEU A 257 -2.87 -24.70 21.35
C LEU A 257 -4.02 -24.43 20.37
N VAL A 258 -5.10 -25.21 20.42
CA VAL A 258 -6.24 -25.11 19.50
C VAL A 258 -7.33 -24.15 19.98
N CYS A 259 -7.42 -23.90 21.28
CA CYS A 259 -8.46 -23.06 21.88
C CYS A 259 -8.48 -21.64 21.26
N SER A 260 -9.64 -21.10 20.93
CA SER A 260 -9.77 -19.74 20.40
C SER A 260 -9.70 -18.65 21.46
N GLN A 261 -9.65 -19.02 22.75
CA GLN A 261 -9.63 -18.07 23.86
C GLN A 261 -8.20 -17.68 24.22
N SER A 262 -8.06 -16.45 24.72
CA SER A 262 -6.81 -15.99 25.35
C SER A 262 -6.55 -16.79 26.62
N ARG A 263 -5.38 -17.43 26.72
CA ARG A 263 -4.98 -18.25 27.87
C ARG A 263 -3.46 -18.28 28.06
N VAL A 264 -3.05 -18.43 29.31
CA VAL A 264 -1.65 -18.61 29.72
C VAL A 264 -1.40 -20.08 30.06
N LEU A 265 -0.48 -20.73 29.36
CA LEU A 265 0.01 -22.07 29.69
C LEU A 265 1.41 -21.95 30.30
N VAL A 266 1.57 -22.47 31.51
CA VAL A 266 2.86 -22.55 32.20
C VAL A 266 3.34 -23.99 32.21
N MET A 267 4.51 -24.24 31.63
CA MET A 267 5.18 -25.54 31.62
C MET A 267 6.31 -25.55 32.66
N SER A 268 6.16 -26.38 33.68
CA SER A 268 7.14 -26.59 34.75
C SER A 268 7.94 -27.87 34.47
N GLY A 269 9.24 -27.75 34.19
CA GLY A 269 10.12 -28.90 33.95
C GLY A 269 10.91 -29.29 35.19
N ALA A 270 10.75 -30.53 35.65
CA ALA A 270 11.59 -31.11 36.69
C ALA A 270 12.85 -31.72 36.07
N ASN A 271 13.98 -31.03 36.21
CA ASN A 271 15.29 -31.55 35.80
C ASN A 271 15.75 -32.64 36.77
N ASP A 272 16.21 -33.77 36.25
CA ASP A 272 16.86 -34.83 37.05
C ASP A 272 18.29 -34.41 37.44
N ASN A 273 18.93 -33.56 36.62
CA ASN A 273 20.24 -32.99 36.91
C ASN A 273 20.10 -31.67 37.69
N LEU A 274 20.45 -31.71 38.99
CA LEU A 274 20.45 -30.53 39.87
C LEU A 274 21.44 -29.44 39.45
N GLY A 275 22.48 -29.80 38.67
CA GLY A 275 23.46 -28.85 38.14
C GLY A 275 23.05 -28.22 36.81
N ALA A 276 21.92 -28.64 36.22
CA ALA A 276 21.52 -28.15 34.91
C ALA A 276 21.16 -26.65 34.97
N HIS A 277 21.75 -25.88 34.06
CA HIS A 277 21.48 -24.46 33.93
C HIS A 277 20.20 -24.20 33.16
N HIS A 278 19.82 -25.03 32.18
CA HIS A 278 18.59 -24.87 31.39
C HIS A 278 17.43 -25.74 31.91
N CYS A 279 16.22 -25.53 31.40
CA CYS A 279 15.08 -26.39 31.69
C CYS A 279 14.90 -27.39 30.56
N TRP A 280 14.69 -28.68 30.88
CA TRP A 280 14.57 -29.70 29.84
C TRP A 280 13.33 -29.53 28.94
N VAL A 281 12.30 -28.80 29.39
CA VAL A 281 11.11 -28.47 28.57
C VAL A 281 11.28 -27.21 27.71
N SER A 282 12.34 -26.41 27.90
CA SER A 282 12.64 -25.23 27.06
C SER A 282 12.64 -25.51 25.55
N PRO A 283 13.09 -26.68 25.04
CA PRO A 283 12.99 -27.02 23.61
C PRO A 283 11.57 -26.94 23.05
N VAL A 284 10.52 -27.15 23.85
CA VAL A 284 9.12 -27.04 23.39
C VAL A 284 8.77 -25.59 23.05
N ALA A 285 9.21 -24.63 23.86
CA ALA A 285 9.03 -23.21 23.56
C ALA A 285 9.81 -22.79 22.30
N LEU A 286 11.02 -23.31 22.11
CA LEU A 286 11.83 -23.04 20.93
C LEU A 286 11.22 -23.64 19.65
N ASN A 287 10.71 -24.87 19.74
CA ASN A 287 10.01 -25.52 18.63
C ASN A 287 8.73 -24.76 18.25
N MET A 288 8.00 -24.24 19.26
CA MET A 288 6.83 -23.40 19.04
C MET A 288 7.19 -22.12 18.27
N VAL A 289 8.26 -21.42 18.65
CA VAL A 289 8.75 -20.23 17.93
C VAL A 289 9.15 -20.58 16.50
N ALA A 290 9.86 -21.70 16.30
CA ALA A 290 10.24 -22.15 14.96
C ALA A 290 9.00 -22.42 14.08
N ARG A 291 8.01 -23.15 14.62
CA ARG A 291 6.75 -23.47 13.94
C ARG A 291 5.98 -22.21 13.54
N LEU A 292 5.81 -21.27 14.47
CA LEU A 292 5.09 -20.01 14.21
C LEU A 292 5.79 -19.13 13.16
N ARG A 293 7.12 -19.21 13.05
CA ARG A 293 7.89 -18.45 12.05
C ARG A 293 7.94 -19.11 10.68
N SER A 294 7.92 -20.45 10.62
CA SER A 294 8.01 -21.19 9.36
C SER A 294 6.70 -21.24 8.58
N ASP A 295 5.55 -21.15 9.26
CA ASP A 295 4.24 -21.20 8.60
C ASP A 295 3.87 -19.85 7.97
N LYS A 296 4.24 -19.67 6.69
CA LYS A 296 3.94 -18.47 5.92
C LYS A 296 2.44 -18.22 5.73
N GLY A 297 1.60 -19.27 5.74
CA GLY A 297 0.16 -19.13 5.58
C GLY A 297 -0.51 -18.54 6.83
N LEU A 298 0.08 -18.80 7.99
CA LEU A 298 -0.36 -18.28 9.28
C LEU A 298 0.37 -17.00 9.71
N ALA A 299 1.46 -16.61 9.06
CA ALA A 299 2.28 -15.45 9.43
C ALA A 299 1.51 -14.12 9.44
N ASP A 300 0.47 -13.98 8.60
CA ASP A 300 -0.37 -12.77 8.58
C ASP A 300 -1.41 -12.72 9.71
N LEU A 301 -1.75 -13.88 10.27
CA LEU A 301 -2.76 -14.05 11.34
C LEU A 301 -2.13 -14.19 12.73
N ASN A 302 -0.89 -14.66 12.80
CA ASN A 302 -0.18 -14.97 14.03
C ASN A 302 1.01 -14.04 14.23
N ILE A 303 1.01 -13.31 15.34
CA ILE A 303 2.13 -12.46 15.76
C ILE A 303 2.86 -13.18 16.88
N CYS A 304 4.16 -13.44 16.73
CA CYS A 304 4.95 -14.17 17.73
C CYS A 304 6.02 -13.28 18.35
N VAL A 305 5.97 -13.12 19.67
CA VAL A 305 7.01 -12.46 20.47
C VAL A 305 7.66 -13.49 21.38
N PHE A 306 8.99 -13.53 21.39
CA PHE A 306 9.76 -14.44 22.23
C PHE A 306 10.70 -13.66 23.15
N TYR A 307 10.78 -14.08 24.41
CA TYR A 307 11.74 -13.61 25.40
C TYR A 307 12.37 -14.78 26.15
N LEU A 308 13.70 -14.75 26.27
CA LEU A 308 14.46 -15.72 27.05
C LEU A 308 15.11 -15.03 28.23
N LEU A 309 14.71 -15.41 29.43
CA LEU A 309 15.24 -14.85 30.67
C LEU A 309 16.55 -15.54 31.07
N GLY A 310 17.46 -14.76 31.63
CA GLY A 310 18.75 -15.18 32.15
C GLY A 310 19.79 -15.48 31.08
N LEU A 311 19.60 -15.00 29.84
CA LEU A 311 20.61 -15.03 28.80
C LEU A 311 21.44 -13.74 28.78
N ARG A 312 20.84 -12.62 29.19
CA ARG A 312 21.45 -11.28 29.08
C ARG A 312 22.11 -10.89 30.41
N ASP A 313 23.19 -10.12 30.31
CA ASP A 313 23.76 -9.41 31.47
C ASP A 313 22.88 -8.24 31.92
N GLU A 314 21.80 -7.95 31.16
CA GLU A 314 20.76 -6.96 31.48
C GLU A 314 19.92 -7.39 32.68
N GLU A 315 19.28 -6.39 33.29
CA GLU A 315 18.40 -6.59 34.44
C GLU A 315 17.10 -7.26 33.97
N ASP A 316 17.00 -8.59 34.07
CA ASP A 316 15.80 -9.40 33.74
C ASP A 316 14.64 -9.16 34.73
N THR A 317 14.35 -7.90 35.06
CA THR A 317 13.24 -7.52 35.92
C THR A 317 11.92 -7.63 35.18
N TRP A 318 10.84 -7.95 35.90
CA TRP A 318 9.54 -8.17 35.26
C TRP A 318 9.06 -6.95 34.46
N ASP A 319 9.30 -5.73 34.94
CA ASP A 319 8.93 -4.49 34.27
C ASP A 319 9.75 -4.27 33.00
N HIS A 320 11.03 -4.60 33.00
CA HIS A 320 11.86 -4.59 31.81
C HIS A 320 11.37 -5.60 30.76
N VAL A 321 11.02 -6.83 31.19
CA VAL A 321 10.44 -7.84 30.28
C VAL A 321 9.15 -7.33 29.65
N ILE A 322 8.23 -6.75 30.43
CA ILE A 322 6.99 -6.18 29.90
C ILE A 322 7.28 -5.04 28.92
N SER A 323 8.15 -4.11 29.28
CA SER A 323 8.59 -3.02 28.41
C SER A 323 9.15 -3.54 27.08
N PHE A 324 9.98 -4.59 27.12
CA PHE A 324 10.47 -5.23 25.91
C PHE A 324 9.35 -5.86 25.08
N LEU A 325 8.41 -6.57 25.72
CA LEU A 325 7.28 -7.18 25.01
C LEU A 325 6.42 -6.12 24.32
N ILE A 326 6.12 -5.00 24.98
CA ILE A 326 5.40 -3.85 24.41
C ILE A 326 6.16 -3.33 23.19
N TYR A 327 7.46 -3.06 23.34
CA TYR A 327 8.30 -2.60 22.24
C TYR A 327 8.26 -3.55 21.04
N ARG A 328 8.34 -4.87 21.28
CA ARG A 328 8.26 -5.89 20.23
C ARG A 328 6.91 -5.95 19.54
N LEU A 329 5.83 -5.84 20.29
CA LEU A 329 4.49 -5.80 19.70
C LEU A 329 4.34 -4.59 18.77
N LEU A 330 4.83 -3.42 19.20
CA LEU A 330 4.79 -2.21 18.37
C LEU A 330 5.74 -2.28 17.16
N GLU A 331 6.92 -2.88 17.31
CA GLU A 331 7.85 -3.16 16.20
C GLU A 331 7.21 -4.06 15.14
N LEU A 332 6.41 -5.06 15.55
CA LEU A 332 5.68 -5.95 14.65
C LEU A 332 4.42 -5.31 14.04
N ASN A 333 3.97 -4.17 14.56
CA ASN A 333 2.78 -3.45 14.10
C ASN A 333 3.06 -1.97 13.82
N LYS A 334 4.13 -1.69 13.06
CA LYS A 334 4.54 -0.32 12.69
C LYS A 334 3.41 0.48 12.04
N ARG A 335 2.56 -0.18 11.25
CA ARG A 335 1.41 0.44 10.58
C ARG A 335 0.43 1.09 11.57
N ALA A 336 0.22 0.49 12.74
CA ALA A 336 -0.68 1.07 13.72
C ALA A 336 -0.11 2.35 14.36
N LEU A 337 1.22 2.51 14.40
CA LEU A 337 1.86 3.76 14.86
C LEU A 337 1.60 4.95 13.91
N ARG A 338 1.14 4.69 12.69
CA ARG A 338 0.79 5.72 11.70
C ARG A 338 -0.62 6.29 11.92
N ASN A 339 -1.44 5.66 12.76
CA ASN A 339 -2.74 6.18 13.14
C ASN A 339 -2.57 7.25 14.24
N GLU A 340 -2.72 8.52 13.88
CA GLU A 340 -2.48 9.65 14.77
C GLU A 340 -3.26 9.57 16.09
N GLU A 341 -4.51 9.11 16.07
CA GLU A 341 -5.35 9.06 17.27
C GLU A 341 -4.85 8.01 18.28
N GLN A 342 -4.64 6.79 17.81
CA GLN A 342 -4.13 5.70 18.65
C GLN A 342 -2.72 6.02 19.15
N CYS A 343 -1.88 6.59 18.28
CA CYS A 343 -0.51 6.95 18.57
C CYS A 343 -0.43 8.06 19.63
N ARG A 344 -1.27 9.11 19.54
CA ARG A 344 -1.28 10.21 20.52
C ARG A 344 -1.57 9.73 21.94
N GLN A 345 -2.55 8.83 22.08
CA GLN A 345 -2.91 8.29 23.39
C GLN A 345 -1.81 7.35 23.93
N LEU A 346 -1.16 6.58 23.05
CA LEU A 346 0.00 5.76 23.41
C LEU A 346 1.17 6.63 23.90
N TRP A 347 1.47 7.75 23.22
CA TRP A 347 2.51 8.68 23.63
C TRP A 347 2.23 9.29 25.00
N ALA A 348 0.98 9.68 25.28
CA ALA A 348 0.61 10.22 26.59
C ALA A 348 0.83 9.20 27.72
N ASP A 349 0.47 7.94 27.50
CA ASP A 349 0.71 6.87 28.48
C ASP A 349 2.21 6.56 28.64
N LEU A 350 2.99 6.52 27.55
CA LEU A 350 4.44 6.30 27.57
C LEU A 350 5.19 7.43 28.28
N GLN A 351 4.85 8.68 27.99
CA GLN A 351 5.46 9.83 28.64
C GLN A 351 5.16 9.82 30.14
N SER A 352 3.90 9.56 30.52
CA SER A 352 3.52 9.45 31.93
C SER A 352 4.26 8.30 32.64
N TYR A 353 4.51 7.19 31.96
CA TYR A 353 5.32 6.09 32.50
C TYR A 353 6.79 6.50 32.69
N ALA A 354 7.39 7.19 31.71
CA ALA A 354 8.77 7.64 31.79
C ALA A 354 8.99 8.66 32.92
N GLU A 355 8.05 9.59 33.11
CA GLU A 355 8.05 10.53 34.24
C GLU A 355 8.00 9.79 35.59
N LEU A 356 7.13 8.79 35.72
CA LEU A 356 7.04 7.96 36.93
C LEU A 356 8.32 7.17 37.22
N ARG A 357 9.01 6.72 36.17
CA ARG A 357 10.28 5.99 36.29
C ARG A 357 11.43 6.92 36.71
N ALA A 358 11.46 8.15 36.18
CA ALA A 358 12.45 9.15 36.57
C ALA A 358 12.34 9.51 38.06
N ASP A 359 11.11 9.58 38.60
CA ASP A 359 10.82 9.86 40.01
C ASP A 359 10.80 8.61 40.92
N SER A 360 11.66 7.62 40.63
CA SER A 360 11.70 6.31 41.31
C SER A 360 11.68 6.34 42.85
N ALA A 361 12.19 7.40 43.48
CA ALA A 361 12.21 7.55 44.94
C ALA A 361 10.82 7.76 45.58
N LYS A 362 9.82 8.23 44.82
CA LYS A 362 8.46 8.54 45.32
C LYS A 362 7.38 7.63 44.74
N THR A 363 7.69 6.95 43.64
CA THR A 363 6.72 6.15 42.89
C THR A 363 6.41 4.84 43.60
N LYS A 364 5.11 4.54 43.77
CA LYS A 364 4.69 3.25 44.31
C LYS A 364 4.80 2.19 43.21
N PRO A 365 5.29 0.96 43.49
CA PRO A 365 5.39 -0.11 42.48
C PRO A 365 4.07 -0.44 41.78
N LYS A 366 2.94 -0.24 42.48
CA LYS A 366 1.60 -0.43 41.93
C LYS A 366 1.31 0.53 40.78
N ASP A 367 1.73 1.79 40.89
CA ASP A 367 1.47 2.82 39.87
C ASP A 367 2.24 2.50 38.57
N VAL A 368 3.48 2.02 38.70
CA VAL A 368 4.29 1.53 37.57
C VAL A 368 3.61 0.35 36.87
N THR A 369 3.09 -0.59 37.66
CA THR A 369 2.41 -1.79 37.17
C THR A 369 1.14 -1.42 36.38
N GLU A 370 0.28 -0.57 36.95
CA GLU A 370 -0.96 -0.13 36.29
C GLU A 370 -0.69 0.63 34.99
N LYS A 371 0.39 1.42 34.95
CA LYS A 371 0.79 2.16 33.74
C LYS A 371 1.31 1.23 32.65
N LEU A 372 2.19 0.28 33.00
CA LEU A 372 2.65 -0.72 32.04
C LEU A 372 1.52 -1.61 31.52
N GLU A 373 0.60 -2.02 32.40
CA GLU A 373 -0.61 -2.77 31.99
C GLU A 373 -1.41 -2.00 30.95
N ARG A 374 -1.65 -0.70 31.20
CA ARG A 374 -2.39 0.15 30.28
C ARG A 374 -1.70 0.30 28.93
N ILE A 375 -0.39 0.53 28.93
CA ILE A 375 0.41 0.64 27.70
C ILE A 375 0.36 -0.68 26.93
N ALA A 376 0.52 -1.82 27.61
CA ALA A 376 0.46 -3.14 27.00
C ALA A 376 -0.90 -3.45 26.39
N LEU A 377 -2.00 -3.19 27.12
CA LEU A 377 -3.36 -3.37 26.60
C LEU A 377 -3.62 -2.49 25.38
N ARG A 378 -3.10 -1.25 25.38
CA ARG A 378 -3.18 -0.36 24.23
C ARG A 378 -2.37 -0.87 23.04
N ALA A 379 -1.16 -1.36 23.27
CA ALA A 379 -0.34 -1.96 22.21
C ALA A 379 -1.02 -3.20 21.60
N LEU A 380 -1.70 -4.01 22.42
CA LEU A 380 -2.48 -5.17 21.98
C LEU A 380 -3.74 -4.76 21.21
N SER A 381 -4.44 -3.70 21.62
CA SER A 381 -5.66 -3.23 20.95
C SER A 381 -5.41 -2.55 19.60
N MET A 382 -4.15 -2.26 19.29
CA MET A 382 -3.72 -1.78 17.97
C MET A 382 -3.68 -2.88 16.90
N PHE A 383 -3.85 -4.15 17.28
CA PHE A 383 -3.97 -5.28 16.35
C PHE A 383 -5.44 -5.57 16.03
N ASP A 384 -5.68 -6.14 14.85
CA ASP A 384 -7.01 -6.56 14.42
C ASP A 384 -7.54 -7.69 15.32
N ALA A 385 -8.83 -7.67 15.67
CA ALA A 385 -9.49 -8.66 16.53
C ALA A 385 -9.36 -10.12 16.03
N GLY A 386 -9.16 -10.31 14.71
CA GLY A 386 -8.95 -11.63 14.12
C GLY A 386 -7.53 -12.20 14.27
N LYS A 387 -6.57 -11.42 14.81
CA LYS A 387 -5.19 -11.85 14.99
C LYS A 387 -5.00 -12.55 16.33
N THR A 388 -4.10 -13.53 16.33
CA THR A 388 -3.63 -14.19 17.55
C THR A 388 -2.21 -13.75 17.87
N ILE A 389 -1.99 -13.28 19.08
CA ILE A 389 -0.70 -12.85 19.59
C ILE A 389 -0.15 -13.95 20.50
N TRP A 390 0.96 -14.53 20.08
CA TRP A 390 1.70 -15.56 20.79
C TRP A 390 2.86 -14.91 21.55
N ILE A 391 2.83 -14.99 22.88
CA ILE A 391 3.91 -14.52 23.74
C ILE A 391 4.58 -15.76 24.34
N ILE A 392 5.83 -15.99 23.97
CA ILE A 392 6.61 -17.15 24.42
C ILE A 392 7.70 -16.67 25.36
N LEU A 393 7.63 -17.09 26.62
CA LEU A 393 8.56 -16.73 27.69
C LEU A 393 9.31 -17.98 28.15
N ASP A 394 10.63 -18.03 27.97
CA ASP A 394 11.45 -19.13 28.46
C ASP A 394 12.21 -18.72 29.73
N ARG A 395 12.20 -19.60 30.74
CA ARG A 395 12.87 -19.40 32.05
C ARG A 395 12.31 -18.28 32.91
N VAL A 396 10.98 -18.20 33.03
CA VAL A 396 10.30 -17.20 33.87
C VAL A 396 10.72 -17.28 35.35
N ASP A 397 11.20 -18.45 35.81
CA ASP A 397 11.85 -18.61 37.13
C ASP A 397 13.05 -17.69 37.40
N ARG A 398 13.68 -17.17 36.34
CA ARG A 398 14.82 -16.26 36.42
C ARG A 398 14.45 -14.79 36.48
N CYS A 399 13.16 -14.45 36.32
CA CYS A 399 12.72 -13.07 36.35
C CYS A 399 12.94 -12.43 37.72
N HIS A 400 13.53 -11.24 37.79
CA HIS A 400 13.83 -10.54 39.03
C HIS A 400 12.78 -9.47 39.39
N VAL A 401 12.72 -9.07 40.66
CA VAL A 401 11.96 -7.86 41.05
C VAL A 401 12.80 -6.61 40.86
N MET A 402 14.07 -6.70 41.24
CA MET A 402 15.05 -5.62 41.11
C MET A 402 16.39 -6.22 40.68
N PRO A 403 17.28 -5.39 40.13
CA PRO A 403 18.62 -5.80 39.70
C PRO A 403 19.47 -6.36 40.83
N GLY A 404 20.31 -7.35 40.54
CA GLY A 404 21.30 -7.89 41.48
C GLY A 404 20.75 -8.64 42.70
N GLN A 405 19.47 -9.02 42.70
CA GLN A 405 18.87 -9.70 43.84
C GLN A 405 19.09 -11.22 43.87
N SER A 406 18.97 -11.80 45.08
CA SER A 406 19.10 -13.24 45.35
C SER A 406 17.95 -14.08 44.77
N ARG A 407 18.22 -15.37 44.46
CA ARG A 407 17.25 -16.36 43.94
C ARG A 407 15.88 -16.38 44.63
N LYS A 408 15.80 -16.08 45.94
CA LYS A 408 14.51 -16.07 46.67
C LYS A 408 13.56 -14.96 46.19
N THR A 409 14.08 -13.82 45.73
CA THR A 409 13.24 -12.72 45.23
C THR A 409 12.88 -12.87 43.76
N ASN A 410 13.60 -13.70 43.00
CA ASN A 410 13.26 -14.03 41.60
C ASN A 410 11.82 -14.57 41.48
N ARG A 411 11.40 -15.38 42.46
CA ARG A 411 10.02 -15.90 42.51
C ARG A 411 8.97 -14.80 42.49
N LYS A 412 9.25 -13.65 43.11
CA LYS A 412 8.33 -12.50 43.11
C LYS A 412 8.31 -11.81 41.73
N GLY A 413 9.43 -11.75 41.03
CA GLY A 413 9.51 -11.18 39.67
C GLY A 413 8.72 -12.01 38.68
N GLY A 414 8.99 -13.33 38.64
CA GLY A 414 8.25 -14.27 37.79
C GLY A 414 6.76 -14.27 38.07
N ARG A 415 6.36 -14.18 39.35
CA ARG A 415 4.96 -14.04 39.75
C ARG A 415 4.30 -12.76 39.23
N SER A 416 4.95 -11.60 39.38
CA SER A 416 4.43 -10.34 38.84
C SER A 416 4.28 -10.39 37.32
N LEU A 417 5.26 -10.97 36.63
CA LEU A 417 5.23 -11.16 35.18
C LEU A 417 4.04 -12.04 34.74
N LEU A 418 3.86 -13.22 35.35
CA LEU A 418 2.75 -14.12 35.00
C LEU A 418 1.39 -13.51 35.32
N ARG A 419 1.25 -12.83 36.45
CA ARG A 419 0.01 -12.11 36.79
C ARG A 419 -0.33 -11.06 35.73
N MET A 420 0.66 -10.30 35.28
CA MET A 420 0.48 -9.34 34.18
C MET A 420 0.05 -10.06 32.91
N MET A 421 0.70 -11.16 32.52
CA MET A 421 0.31 -11.94 31.33
C MET A 421 -1.13 -12.44 31.39
N VAL A 422 -1.58 -12.93 32.56
CA VAL A 422 -2.97 -13.33 32.77
C VAL A 422 -3.91 -12.14 32.60
N HIS A 423 -3.61 -11.00 33.22
CA HIS A 423 -4.43 -9.79 33.08
C HIS A 423 -4.52 -9.30 31.62
N LEU A 424 -3.42 -9.36 30.89
CA LEU A 424 -3.41 -9.03 29.46
C LEU A 424 -4.24 -10.03 28.65
N ALA A 425 -4.14 -11.33 28.93
CA ALA A 425 -4.94 -12.34 28.27
C ALA A 425 -6.45 -12.14 28.51
N GLU A 426 -6.86 -11.79 29.73
CA GLU A 426 -8.26 -11.59 30.10
C GLU A 426 -8.87 -10.30 29.52
N LYS A 427 -8.10 -9.21 29.48
CA LYS A 427 -8.62 -7.88 29.13
C LYS A 427 -8.37 -7.46 27.68
N SER A 428 -7.50 -8.16 26.96
CA SER A 428 -7.16 -7.85 25.57
C SER A 428 -8.37 -8.03 24.65
N SER A 429 -8.51 -7.15 23.65
CA SER A 429 -9.49 -7.28 22.58
C SER A 429 -9.09 -8.29 21.50
N VAL A 430 -7.83 -8.70 21.49
CA VAL A 430 -7.26 -9.71 20.58
C VAL A 430 -6.95 -10.99 21.34
N THR A 431 -6.88 -12.11 20.62
CA THR A 431 -6.57 -13.41 21.23
C THR A 431 -5.10 -13.44 21.64
N VAL A 432 -4.81 -13.54 22.93
CA VAL A 432 -3.45 -13.59 23.48
C VAL A 432 -3.17 -14.97 24.06
N LYS A 433 -2.19 -15.66 23.48
CA LYS A 433 -1.74 -16.97 23.95
C LYS A 433 -0.34 -16.85 24.51
N VAL A 434 -0.20 -17.16 25.79
CA VAL A 434 1.10 -17.08 26.47
C VAL A 434 1.60 -18.48 26.79
N LEU A 435 2.82 -18.79 26.39
CA LEU A 435 3.54 -19.99 26.80
C LEU A 435 4.70 -19.57 27.70
N ALA A 436 4.66 -19.95 28.97
CA ALA A 436 5.72 -19.69 29.93
C ALA A 436 6.42 -20.99 30.32
N VAL A 437 7.75 -21.00 30.32
CA VAL A 437 8.56 -22.13 30.78
C VAL A 437 9.23 -21.79 32.11
N VAL A 438 9.17 -22.72 33.05
CA VAL A 438 9.71 -22.60 34.40
C VAL A 438 10.52 -23.85 34.73
N ASN A 439 11.72 -23.66 35.30
CA ASN A 439 12.46 -24.77 35.90
C ASN A 439 11.92 -25.06 37.32
N ARG A 440 11.36 -26.26 37.53
CA ARG A 440 10.79 -26.65 38.83
C ARG A 440 11.82 -26.61 39.97
N ALA A 441 13.09 -26.88 39.66
CA ALA A 441 14.16 -26.84 40.66
C ALA A 441 14.39 -25.41 41.21
N ASP A 442 14.11 -24.39 40.40
CA ASP A 442 14.25 -22.98 40.79
C ASP A 442 12.94 -22.43 41.38
N TRP A 443 11.79 -22.86 40.85
CA TRP A 443 10.46 -22.43 41.28
C TRP A 443 9.40 -23.54 41.17
N HIS A 444 8.88 -23.97 42.34
CA HIS A 444 7.67 -24.79 42.46
C HIS A 444 6.43 -23.93 42.24
N ILE A 445 6.08 -23.70 40.97
CA ILE A 445 4.96 -22.85 40.60
C ILE A 445 3.60 -23.47 40.93
N GLU A 446 3.54 -24.80 41.06
CA GLU A 446 2.33 -25.54 41.38
C GLU A 446 1.77 -25.12 42.74
N ASP A 447 2.66 -24.84 43.70
CA ASP A 447 2.30 -24.39 45.05
C ASP A 447 1.68 -22.98 45.09
N GLN A 448 1.70 -22.26 43.96
CA GLN A 448 1.27 -20.86 43.85
C GLN A 448 0.28 -20.62 42.71
N ALA A 449 -0.20 -21.68 42.05
CA ALA A 449 -1.08 -21.58 40.89
C ALA A 449 -2.37 -20.80 41.22
N ASP A 450 -2.98 -21.08 42.37
CA ASP A 450 -4.22 -20.41 42.84
C ASP A 450 -4.04 -18.91 43.05
N GLU A 451 -2.83 -18.46 43.40
CA GLU A 451 -2.54 -17.04 43.65
C GLU A 451 -2.20 -16.23 42.38
N LEU A 452 -2.06 -16.96 41.27
CA LEU A 452 -1.69 -16.47 39.94
C LEU A 452 -2.87 -16.53 38.97
N ASP A 453 -3.88 -17.38 39.24
CA ASP A 453 -5.09 -17.42 38.41
C ASP A 453 -5.80 -16.07 38.44
N GLY A 454 -6.40 -15.73 37.31
CA GLY A 454 -7.01 -14.43 37.10
C GLY A 454 -8.43 -14.35 37.64
N ASN A 455 -9.21 -13.38 37.14
CA ASN A 455 -10.61 -13.29 37.52
C ASN A 455 -11.47 -14.32 36.78
N ILE A 456 -10.97 -14.86 35.66
CA ILE A 456 -11.63 -15.85 34.83
C ILE A 456 -11.00 -17.21 35.12
N ALA A 457 -11.78 -18.13 35.66
CA ALA A 457 -11.31 -19.48 35.97
C ALA A 457 -10.73 -20.16 34.72
N GLY A 458 -9.50 -20.68 34.85
CA GLY A 458 -8.79 -21.34 33.75
C GLY A 458 -8.15 -20.39 32.74
N SER A 459 -8.00 -19.10 33.09
CA SER A 459 -7.19 -18.16 32.31
C SER A 459 -5.70 -18.51 32.38
N MET A 460 -5.27 -19.18 33.45
CA MET A 460 -3.96 -19.81 33.57
C MET A 460 -4.08 -21.33 33.76
N VAL A 461 -3.21 -22.08 33.09
CA VAL A 461 -3.08 -23.54 33.28
C VAL A 461 -1.62 -23.88 33.54
N VAL A 462 -1.35 -24.63 34.60
CA VAL A 462 0.02 -25.06 34.98
C VAL A 462 0.17 -26.56 34.70
N ARG A 463 1.24 -26.95 34.00
CA ARG A 463 1.54 -28.35 33.70
C ARG A 463 2.97 -28.69 34.01
N THR A 464 3.16 -29.79 34.74
CA THR A 464 4.46 -30.20 35.27
C THR A 464 4.91 -31.53 34.70
N TYR A 465 6.12 -31.54 34.14
CA TYR A 465 6.68 -32.68 33.44
C TYR A 465 7.98 -33.15 34.11
N ARG A 466 8.17 -34.46 34.28
CA ARG A 466 9.46 -35.06 34.64
C ARG A 466 10.34 -35.24 33.41
N GLN A 467 11.65 -35.17 33.60
CA GLN A 467 12.61 -35.34 32.51
C GLN A 467 12.53 -36.71 31.81
N ASN A 468 11.97 -37.75 32.43
CA ASN A 468 11.66 -39.02 31.75
C ASN A 468 10.42 -38.97 30.83
N GLY A 469 9.75 -37.81 30.74
CA GLY A 469 8.52 -37.59 29.98
C GLY A 469 7.24 -37.95 30.74
N GLU A 470 7.34 -38.46 31.96
CA GLU A 470 6.18 -38.84 32.77
C GLU A 470 5.58 -37.61 33.50
N ARG A 471 4.26 -37.64 33.69
CA ARG A 471 3.53 -36.62 34.45
C ARG A 471 3.74 -36.82 35.95
N LEU A 472 3.87 -35.70 36.68
CA LEU A 472 4.08 -35.70 38.14
C LEU A 472 2.78 -35.68 38.95
N PHE A 473 1.71 -35.09 38.40
CA PHE A 473 0.43 -34.91 39.08
C PHE A 473 -0.73 -35.10 38.09
N GLY A 474 -1.81 -35.74 38.56
CA GLY A 474 -3.14 -35.69 37.92
C GLY A 474 -3.81 -34.35 38.22
N ASP A 475 -4.70 -33.93 37.32
CA ASP A 475 -5.31 -32.58 37.27
C ASP A 475 -5.65 -31.96 38.64
N LEU A 476 -5.14 -30.75 38.86
CA LEU A 476 -5.67 -29.77 39.82
C LEU A 476 -6.60 -28.81 39.06
#